data_AF-A0A1X1RAL6-F1
#
_entry.id   AF-A0A1X1RAL6-F1
#
_cell.length_a   1.000
_cell.length_b   1.000
_cell.length_c   1.000
_cell.angle_alpha   90.00
_cell.angle_beta   90.00
_cell.angle_gamma   90.00
#
_symmetry.space_group_name_H-M   'P 1'
#
loop_
_entity.id
_entity.type
_entity.pdbx_description
1 polymer ?
#
loop_
_entity_poly.entity_id
_entity_poly.type
_entity_poly.pdbx_seq_one_letter_code
_entity_poly.pdbx_strand_id
1 'polypeptide(L)'
;MHKDDLILISVDDHIAEPADMFDAHVPPKYKDRAPRVVIEPDGVQQWYYGEIRGRNMGLNAVAGKPREMYNVDASRYDEMRPGCFNVDERIRDMNAGGQLAGLNFPNFTGFSGQVLNQGPDRDVNLVMIKAYNDWHVDEWCAAYPGRFIPCGILPLFDVAEAATEVRRLAEKGCHAVTFSENPEALQMPSIHSRYWYPLFEAVCETRTVLCTHVGSASRSPMVSTDAPPSVMMTASSMMSMFTFTELIWAQFYADFPEIKFSLTEGDVGWIPYFLWRAEHVYKRHSGWTQATFPPGYGGPTDVFKRHFYTCFISDKVGVRNMDWFNEDMLCWESDFPHSDSNWPFAPEDVIETMGHLDDAVINKITHENAMAAYSFDPFRHIPKERARAGHLRGQATDVDVVTHVGRAASQRDRDAWTRMTQFALQAQAEAVGIAGRATTLGD
;
A
#
# COMPACT_ATOMS: atom_id res chain seq x y z
N MET A 1 17.12 -15.40 17.47
CA MET A 1 16.74 -14.10 18.06
C MET A 1 15.64 -14.26 19.11
N HIS A 2 15.58 -13.39 20.14
CA HIS A 2 14.42 -13.30 21.06
C HIS A 2 13.44 -12.22 20.57
N LYS A 3 12.13 -12.40 20.77
CA LYS A 3 11.10 -11.45 20.28
C LYS A 3 11.32 -10.00 20.74
N ASP A 4 11.81 -9.82 21.97
CA ASP A 4 12.02 -8.50 22.56
C ASP A 4 13.25 -7.77 21.99
N ASP A 5 14.14 -8.49 21.29
CA ASP A 5 15.31 -7.92 20.63
C ASP A 5 15.05 -7.48 19.19
N LEU A 6 13.89 -7.82 18.63
CA LEU A 6 13.49 -7.43 17.27
C LEU A 6 13.42 -5.91 17.14
N ILE A 7 13.84 -5.41 15.98
CA ILE A 7 13.53 -4.06 15.52
C ILE A 7 12.63 -4.24 14.31
N LEU A 8 11.43 -3.65 14.38
CA LEU A 8 10.40 -3.80 13.36
C LEU A 8 10.11 -2.45 12.70
N ILE A 9 10.35 -2.36 11.40
CA ILE A 9 9.96 -1.24 10.54
C ILE A 9 8.99 -1.79 9.52
N SER A 10 7.71 -1.43 9.66
CA SER A 10 6.70 -1.84 8.71
C SER A 10 6.85 -1.05 7.40
N VAL A 11 6.86 -1.74 6.27
CA VAL A 11 6.79 -1.10 4.95
C VAL A 11 5.36 -0.93 4.44
N ASP A 12 4.39 -1.42 5.20
CA ASP A 12 2.97 -1.26 4.94
C ASP A 12 2.17 -1.06 6.22
N ASP A 13 1.53 0.08 6.30
CA ASP A 13 0.62 0.49 7.36
C ASP A 13 -0.32 1.51 6.73
N HIS A 14 -1.33 1.92 7.48
CA HIS A 14 -2.36 2.83 7.03
C HIS A 14 -2.72 3.88 8.07
N ILE A 15 -3.30 4.97 7.56
CA ILE A 15 -3.85 6.05 8.37
C ILE A 15 -5.30 6.24 7.95
N ALA A 16 -6.21 6.31 8.91
CA ALA A 16 -7.53 6.89 8.69
C ALA A 16 -7.37 8.41 8.75
N GLU A 17 -7.23 9.07 7.61
CA GLU A 17 -6.79 10.46 7.57
C GLU A 17 -7.74 11.37 8.37
N PRO A 18 -7.23 12.28 9.23
CA PRO A 18 -8.05 13.19 10.03
C PRO A 18 -8.96 14.08 9.18
N ALA A 19 -10.18 14.33 9.64
CA ALA A 19 -11.17 15.13 8.92
C ALA A 19 -10.70 16.58 8.62
N ASP A 20 -9.75 17.09 9.39
CA ASP A 20 -9.18 18.44 9.33
C ASP A 20 -7.83 18.52 8.60
N MET A 21 -7.32 17.40 8.04
CA MET A 21 -5.97 17.33 7.43
C MET A 21 -5.70 18.37 6.33
N PHE A 22 -6.73 18.87 5.66
CA PHE A 22 -6.60 19.85 4.57
C PHE A 22 -6.57 21.31 5.06
N ASP A 23 -6.95 21.59 6.30
CA ASP A 23 -7.25 22.95 6.78
C ASP A 23 -6.04 23.88 6.73
N ALA A 24 -4.85 23.34 7.00
CA ALA A 24 -3.58 24.05 7.01
C ALA A 24 -2.90 24.12 5.63
N HIS A 25 -3.20 23.18 4.71
CA HIS A 25 -2.42 22.99 3.49
C HIS A 25 -3.15 23.42 2.21
N VAL A 26 -4.46 23.62 2.25
CA VAL A 26 -5.22 24.11 1.09
C VAL A 26 -5.20 25.64 1.01
N PRO A 27 -4.74 26.24 -0.11
CA PRO A 27 -4.75 27.68 -0.29
C PRO A 27 -6.15 28.29 -0.13
N PRO A 28 -6.29 29.52 0.42
CA PRO A 28 -7.59 30.11 0.73
C PRO A 28 -8.61 30.10 -0.42
N LYS A 29 -8.15 30.27 -1.66
CA LYS A 29 -9.01 30.28 -2.87
C LYS A 29 -9.61 28.91 -3.25
N TYR A 30 -9.17 27.82 -2.62
CA TYR A 30 -9.62 26.45 -2.90
C TYR A 30 -10.26 25.76 -1.68
N LYS A 31 -10.41 26.45 -0.55
CA LYS A 31 -10.93 25.86 0.70
C LYS A 31 -12.32 25.27 0.57
N ASP A 32 -13.18 25.90 -0.23
CA ASP A 32 -14.54 25.42 -0.53
C ASP A 32 -14.57 24.16 -1.42
N ARG A 33 -13.43 23.82 -2.03
CA ARG A 33 -13.26 22.66 -2.91
C ARG A 33 -12.47 21.52 -2.26
N ALA A 34 -11.98 21.71 -1.03
CA ALA A 34 -11.25 20.67 -0.32
C ALA A 34 -12.14 19.44 -0.08
N PRO A 35 -11.55 18.23 -0.10
CA PRO A 35 -12.25 17.05 0.39
C PRO A 35 -12.76 17.27 1.82
N ARG A 36 -13.90 16.68 2.15
CA ARG A 36 -14.52 16.82 3.47
C ARG A 36 -15.22 15.56 3.92
N VAL A 37 -15.28 15.38 5.23
CA VAL A 37 -16.11 14.36 5.86
C VAL A 37 -17.55 14.86 5.97
N VAL A 38 -18.51 14.04 5.54
CA VAL A 38 -19.95 14.29 5.62
C VAL A 38 -20.59 13.19 6.46
N ILE A 39 -21.51 13.56 7.35
CA ILE A 39 -22.34 12.59 8.06
C ILE A 39 -23.53 12.23 7.15
N GLU A 40 -23.54 11.00 6.64
CA GLU A 40 -24.63 10.47 5.82
C GLU A 40 -25.89 10.20 6.66
N PRO A 41 -27.09 10.05 6.05
CA PRO A 41 -28.35 9.83 6.78
C PRO A 41 -28.37 8.60 7.70
N ASP A 42 -27.51 7.61 7.44
CA ASP A 42 -27.35 6.40 8.25
C ASP A 42 -26.32 6.55 9.39
N GLY A 43 -25.73 7.74 9.55
CA GLY A 43 -24.79 8.10 10.62
C GLY A 43 -23.31 7.88 10.30
N VAL A 44 -22.99 7.35 9.11
CA VAL A 44 -21.62 7.13 8.62
C VAL A 44 -20.89 8.46 8.39
N GLN A 45 -19.64 8.57 8.86
CA GLN A 45 -18.74 9.66 8.48
C GLN A 45 -17.98 9.27 7.20
N GLN A 46 -18.36 9.87 6.08
CA GLN A 46 -17.85 9.53 4.76
C GLN A 46 -17.06 10.70 4.16
N TRP A 47 -15.88 10.41 3.64
CA TRP A 47 -15.12 11.35 2.82
C TRP A 47 -15.79 11.57 1.47
N TYR A 48 -15.85 12.83 1.06
CA TYR A 48 -16.27 13.27 -0.27
C TYR A 48 -15.25 14.23 -0.86
N TYR A 49 -14.95 14.06 -2.15
CA TYR A 49 -14.23 15.04 -2.95
C TYR A 49 -15.10 15.48 -4.13
N GLY A 50 -15.68 16.68 -4.03
CA GLY A 50 -16.80 17.06 -4.89
C GLY A 50 -17.97 16.10 -4.71
N GLU A 51 -18.42 15.47 -5.79
CA GLU A 51 -19.48 14.44 -5.77
C GLU A 51 -18.93 13.01 -5.58
N ILE A 52 -17.61 12.84 -5.59
CA ILE A 52 -16.98 11.52 -5.51
C ILE A 52 -16.94 11.07 -4.06
N ARG A 53 -17.56 9.93 -3.78
CA ARG A 53 -17.50 9.24 -2.50
C ARG A 53 -16.14 8.54 -2.36
N GLY A 54 -15.36 8.90 -1.36
CA GLY A 54 -14.06 8.27 -1.08
C GLY A 54 -14.18 6.82 -0.61
N ARG A 55 -13.04 6.15 -0.38
CA ARG A 55 -13.06 4.82 0.25
C ARG A 55 -13.53 4.93 1.70
N ASN A 56 -14.19 3.87 2.17
CA ASN A 56 -14.72 3.77 3.52
C ASN A 56 -13.64 3.22 4.47
N MET A 57 -13.69 3.60 5.75
CA MET A 57 -12.72 3.21 6.79
C MET A 57 -12.92 1.78 7.34
N GLY A 58 -14.03 1.09 7.01
CA GLY A 58 -14.50 -0.20 7.54
C GLY A 58 -13.48 -1.20 8.08
N LEU A 59 -13.13 -2.22 7.28
CA LEU A 59 -12.13 -3.23 7.65
C LEU A 59 -10.72 -2.64 7.79
N ASN A 60 -10.53 -1.39 7.35
CA ASN A 60 -9.25 -0.69 7.37
C ASN A 60 -8.92 -0.10 8.75
N ALA A 61 -9.83 -0.20 9.73
CA ALA A 61 -9.68 0.39 11.06
C ALA A 61 -10.19 -0.56 12.17
N VAL A 62 -9.61 -1.76 12.26
CA VAL A 62 -10.03 -2.82 13.18
C VAL A 62 -8.97 -3.29 14.17
N ALA A 63 -7.76 -2.71 14.16
CA ALA A 63 -6.71 -3.03 15.14
C ALA A 63 -7.23 -3.08 16.58
N GLY A 64 -6.93 -4.18 17.28
CA GLY A 64 -7.37 -4.46 18.64
C GLY A 64 -8.84 -4.86 18.80
N LYS A 65 -9.66 -4.83 17.74
CA LYS A 65 -11.05 -5.33 17.83
C LYS A 65 -11.04 -6.86 17.89
N PRO A 66 -11.94 -7.48 18.66
CA PRO A 66 -12.18 -8.91 18.53
C PRO A 66 -12.76 -9.21 17.14
N ARG A 67 -12.47 -10.39 16.57
CA ARG A 67 -12.93 -10.81 15.24
C ARG A 67 -14.44 -10.71 15.06
N GLU A 68 -15.21 -10.89 16.14
CA GLU A 68 -16.67 -10.79 16.11
C GLU A 68 -17.16 -9.34 15.88
N MET A 69 -16.28 -8.35 15.99
CA MET A 69 -16.55 -6.92 15.78
C MET A 69 -15.91 -6.36 14.50
N TYR A 70 -15.46 -7.21 13.58
CA TYR A 70 -14.98 -6.76 12.28
C TYR A 70 -16.17 -6.37 11.40
N ASN A 71 -16.25 -5.10 11.04
CA ASN A 71 -17.35 -4.54 10.26
C ASN A 71 -16.85 -4.01 8.91
N VAL A 72 -17.60 -4.29 7.86
CA VAL A 72 -17.33 -3.73 6.52
C VAL A 72 -17.62 -2.23 6.47
N ASP A 73 -18.42 -1.72 7.41
CA ASP A 73 -18.89 -0.33 7.48
C ASP A 73 -18.58 0.37 8.81
N ALA A 74 -17.52 -0.01 9.53
CA ALA A 74 -17.01 0.82 10.62
C ALA A 74 -16.55 2.17 10.05
N SER A 75 -17.39 3.19 10.17
CA SER A 75 -17.23 4.40 9.35
C SER A 75 -17.27 5.68 10.18
N ARG A 76 -17.01 5.60 11.47
CA ARG A 76 -16.90 6.77 12.33
C ARG A 76 -15.58 6.74 13.09
N TYR A 77 -14.98 7.91 13.27
CA TYR A 77 -13.73 8.05 14.04
C TYR A 77 -13.92 7.64 15.51
N ASP A 78 -15.12 7.80 16.06
CA ASP A 78 -15.46 7.34 17.42
C ASP A 78 -15.71 5.81 17.53
N GLU A 79 -15.73 5.09 16.41
CA GLU A 79 -15.85 3.63 16.33
C GLU A 79 -14.52 2.93 16.00
N MET A 80 -13.42 3.68 15.94
CA MET A 80 -12.07 3.15 15.72
C MET A 80 -11.12 3.51 16.86
N ARG A 81 -10.03 2.76 16.95
CA ARG A 81 -8.93 3.06 17.87
C ARG A 81 -8.34 4.44 17.51
N PRO A 82 -8.10 5.33 18.49
CA PRO A 82 -7.55 6.66 18.23
C PRO A 82 -6.26 6.67 17.39
N GLY A 83 -5.34 5.72 17.60
CA GLY A 83 -4.11 5.62 16.80
C GLY A 83 -4.31 5.31 15.31
N CYS A 84 -5.54 5.04 14.86
CA CYS A 84 -5.86 5.02 13.44
C CYS A 84 -5.78 6.41 12.80
N PHE A 85 -6.06 7.48 13.54
CA PHE A 85 -6.19 8.85 13.00
C PHE A 85 -5.47 9.93 13.83
N ASN A 86 -5.05 9.62 15.06
CA ASN A 86 -4.28 10.55 15.90
C ASN A 86 -2.83 10.08 15.98
N VAL A 87 -1.88 10.96 15.64
CA VAL A 87 -0.46 10.62 15.54
C VAL A 87 0.18 10.29 16.89
N ASP A 88 -0.20 10.99 17.95
CA ASP A 88 0.35 10.75 19.30
C ASP A 88 -0.12 9.38 19.83
N GLU A 89 -1.39 9.05 19.62
CA GLU A 89 -1.94 7.74 19.94
C GLU A 89 -1.38 6.65 19.03
N ARG A 90 -1.08 6.94 17.76
CA ARG A 90 -0.39 6.01 16.86
C ARG A 90 0.98 5.63 17.39
N ILE A 91 1.75 6.59 17.92
CA ILE A 91 3.04 6.30 18.55
C ILE A 91 2.89 5.40 19.76
N ARG A 92 1.86 5.62 20.58
CA ARG A 92 1.54 4.75 21.73
C ARG A 92 1.18 3.34 21.29
N ASP A 93 0.36 3.20 20.25
CA ASP A 93 -0.01 1.89 19.68
C ASP A 93 1.21 1.18 19.06
N MET A 94 2.06 1.89 18.32
CA MET A 94 3.31 1.32 17.80
C MET A 94 4.22 0.84 18.93
N ASN A 95 4.33 1.62 20.00
CA ASN A 95 5.09 1.21 21.18
C ASN A 95 4.49 -0.06 21.83
N ALA A 96 3.17 -0.12 22.02
CA ALA A 96 2.46 -1.28 22.56
C ALA A 96 2.62 -2.53 21.67
N GLY A 97 2.67 -2.35 20.35
CA GLY A 97 2.93 -3.41 19.38
C GLY A 97 4.40 -3.84 19.29
N GLY A 98 5.34 -3.05 19.83
CA GLY A 98 6.78 -3.28 19.67
C GLY A 98 7.32 -2.88 18.28
N GLN A 99 6.63 -1.99 17.58
CA GLN A 99 7.00 -1.50 16.24
C GLN A 99 7.75 -0.16 16.33
N LEU A 100 8.94 -0.10 15.73
CA LEU A 100 9.75 1.11 15.69
C LEU A 100 9.15 2.14 14.73
N ALA A 101 8.95 1.77 13.46
CA ALA A 101 8.54 2.70 12.42
C ALA A 101 7.54 2.06 11.44
N GLY A 102 6.85 2.88 10.66
CA GLY A 102 5.91 2.43 9.63
C GLY A 102 5.86 3.37 8.43
N LEU A 103 5.73 2.83 7.22
CA LEU A 103 5.31 3.55 6.02
C LEU A 103 3.79 3.53 5.92
N ASN A 104 3.15 4.68 5.74
CA ASN A 104 1.70 4.74 5.69
C ASN A 104 1.14 4.99 4.28
N PHE A 105 0.30 4.08 3.80
CA PHE A 105 -0.53 4.27 2.62
C PHE A 105 -1.81 5.05 2.93
N PRO A 106 -2.30 5.86 1.96
CA PRO A 106 -3.58 6.55 2.07
C PRO A 106 -4.75 5.58 2.13
N ASN A 107 -5.83 5.97 2.82
CA ASN A 107 -7.08 5.23 2.83
C ASN A 107 -8.16 5.90 2.00
N PHE A 108 -8.65 7.08 2.41
CA PHE A 108 -9.87 7.63 1.79
C PHE A 108 -9.67 7.97 0.31
N THR A 109 -8.43 8.33 -0.07
CA THR A 109 -8.10 8.63 -1.46
C THR A 109 -8.00 7.37 -2.33
N GLY A 110 -7.97 6.19 -1.70
CA GLY A 110 -7.48 4.95 -2.27
C GLY A 110 -5.95 4.87 -2.26
N PHE A 111 -5.43 3.64 -2.28
CA PHE A 111 -4.00 3.33 -2.06
C PHE A 111 -3.04 3.90 -3.12
N SER A 112 -3.55 4.44 -4.23
CA SER A 112 -2.76 5.19 -5.22
C SER A 112 -3.30 6.60 -5.51
N GLY A 113 -4.05 7.18 -4.57
CA GLY A 113 -4.60 8.53 -4.69
C GLY A 113 -5.72 8.65 -5.73
N GLN A 114 -6.42 7.57 -6.06
CA GLN A 114 -7.40 7.51 -7.15
C GLN A 114 -8.49 8.59 -7.04
N VAL A 115 -9.07 8.79 -5.85
CA VAL A 115 -10.17 9.74 -5.62
C VAL A 115 -9.74 11.16 -5.94
N LEU A 116 -8.54 11.56 -5.50
CA LEU A 116 -8.01 12.89 -5.79
C LEU A 116 -7.64 13.06 -7.26
N ASN A 117 -7.17 11.98 -7.91
CA ASN A 117 -6.89 11.99 -9.34
C ASN A 117 -8.16 12.10 -10.21
N GLN A 118 -9.28 11.51 -9.77
CA GLN A 118 -10.57 11.51 -10.46
C GLN A 118 -11.44 12.73 -10.17
N GLY A 119 -11.01 13.60 -9.26
CA GLY A 119 -11.77 14.77 -8.83
C GLY A 119 -12.18 15.73 -9.95
N PRO A 120 -12.96 16.76 -9.61
CA PRO A 120 -13.76 17.53 -10.56
C PRO A 120 -12.97 18.27 -11.64
N ASP A 121 -11.72 18.67 -11.36
CA ASP A 121 -10.87 19.42 -12.29
C ASP A 121 -9.39 19.25 -11.94
N ARG A 122 -8.53 19.15 -12.96
CA ARG A 122 -7.11 18.81 -12.81
C ARG A 122 -6.30 19.85 -12.03
N ASP A 123 -6.58 21.14 -12.20
CA ASP A 123 -5.83 22.20 -11.49
C ASP A 123 -6.10 22.13 -9.99
N VAL A 124 -7.34 21.82 -9.61
CA VAL A 124 -7.68 21.64 -8.19
C VAL A 124 -7.22 20.29 -7.66
N ASN A 125 -7.31 19.22 -8.45
CA ASN A 125 -6.77 17.92 -8.08
C ASN A 125 -5.27 18.02 -7.75
N LEU A 126 -4.50 18.76 -8.56
CA LEU A 126 -3.09 19.01 -8.30
C LEU A 126 -2.86 19.72 -6.96
N VAL A 127 -3.69 20.71 -6.63
CA VAL A 127 -3.62 21.42 -5.34
C VAL A 127 -3.95 20.47 -4.18
N MET A 128 -4.99 19.64 -4.29
CA MET A 128 -5.38 18.72 -3.23
C MET A 128 -4.35 17.60 -3.02
N ILE A 129 -3.74 17.12 -4.10
CA ILE A 129 -2.64 16.14 -4.03
C ILE A 129 -1.43 16.75 -3.31
N LYS A 130 -1.03 17.98 -3.66
CA LYS A 130 0.06 18.68 -2.96
C LYS A 130 -0.27 18.93 -1.49
N ALA A 131 -1.50 19.31 -1.19
CA ALA A 131 -1.96 19.53 0.18
C ALA A 131 -1.96 18.24 1.01
N TYR A 132 -2.40 17.10 0.44
CA TYR A 132 -2.29 15.79 1.07
C TYR A 132 -0.83 15.45 1.39
N ASN A 133 0.06 15.62 0.40
CA ASN A 133 1.47 15.33 0.54
C ASN A 133 2.16 16.23 1.57
N ASP A 134 1.80 17.52 1.62
CA ASP A 134 2.35 18.46 2.60
C ASP A 134 1.89 18.11 4.01
N TRP A 135 0.61 17.78 4.22
CA TRP A 135 0.14 17.26 5.51
C TRP A 135 0.87 15.98 5.92
N HIS A 136 0.95 15.01 5.01
CA HIS A 136 1.52 13.70 5.33
C HIS A 136 3.01 13.82 5.71
N VAL A 137 3.79 14.59 4.94
CA VAL A 137 5.23 14.76 5.19
C VAL A 137 5.49 15.72 6.36
N ASP A 138 4.86 16.89 6.38
CA ASP A 138 5.23 17.99 7.29
C ASP A 138 4.51 17.95 8.64
N GLU A 139 3.39 17.23 8.74
CA GLU A 139 2.65 17.09 10.00
C GLU A 139 2.73 15.65 10.51
N TRP A 140 2.18 14.68 9.77
CA TRP A 140 2.08 13.30 10.25
C TRP A 140 3.47 12.68 10.47
N CYS A 141 4.30 12.62 9.41
CA CYS A 141 5.62 12.01 9.51
C CYS A 141 6.60 12.83 10.36
N ALA A 142 6.51 14.16 10.29
CA ALA A 142 7.41 15.05 11.02
C ALA A 142 7.09 15.18 12.52
N ALA A 143 5.88 14.82 12.97
CA ALA A 143 5.50 14.86 14.38
C ALA A 143 6.45 14.05 15.27
N TYR A 144 6.94 12.91 14.76
CA TYR A 144 7.87 12.03 15.47
C TYR A 144 9.00 11.54 14.55
N PRO A 145 10.09 12.31 14.38
CA PRO A 145 11.20 11.95 13.51
C PRO A 145 11.78 10.57 13.85
N GLY A 146 11.96 9.73 12.82
CA GLY A 146 12.42 8.35 12.97
C GLY A 146 11.32 7.33 13.29
N ARG A 147 10.04 7.73 13.33
CA ARG A 147 8.90 6.82 13.53
C ARG A 147 8.07 6.56 12.27
N PHE A 148 8.17 7.40 11.25
CA PHE A 148 7.38 7.26 10.02
C PHE A 148 8.24 7.39 8.77
N ILE A 149 7.98 6.54 7.78
CA ILE A 149 8.51 6.65 6.42
C ILE A 149 7.47 7.37 5.58
N PRO A 150 7.75 8.57 5.03
CA PRO A 150 6.76 9.29 4.24
C PRO A 150 6.50 8.63 2.88
N CYS A 151 5.23 8.45 2.51
CA CYS A 151 4.80 7.93 1.21
C CYS A 151 3.85 8.92 0.53
N GLY A 152 4.30 9.54 -0.56
CA GLY A 152 3.51 10.55 -1.27
C GLY A 152 2.55 9.96 -2.30
N ILE A 153 1.47 10.68 -2.61
CA ILE A 153 0.59 10.36 -3.74
C ILE A 153 0.93 11.24 -4.96
N LEU A 154 0.64 10.75 -6.16
CA LEU A 154 1.01 11.41 -7.41
C LEU A 154 -0.19 11.89 -8.22
N PRO A 155 -0.08 13.03 -8.95
CA PRO A 155 -1.03 13.46 -9.96
C PRO A 155 -0.88 12.62 -11.25
N LEU A 156 -1.31 11.36 -11.19
CA LEU A 156 -1.18 10.36 -12.26
C LEU A 156 -1.92 10.74 -13.57
N PHE A 157 -2.82 11.73 -13.55
CA PHE A 157 -3.46 12.27 -14.76
C PHE A 157 -2.48 13.06 -15.66
N ASP A 158 -1.32 13.47 -15.15
CA ASP A 158 -0.25 14.13 -15.90
C ASP A 158 1.13 13.64 -15.43
N VAL A 159 1.79 12.84 -16.26
CA VAL A 159 3.10 12.25 -15.93
C VAL A 159 4.20 13.29 -15.69
N ALA A 160 4.13 14.47 -16.31
CA ALA A 160 5.13 15.52 -16.10
C ALA A 160 4.94 16.20 -14.74
N GLU A 161 3.70 16.42 -14.33
CA GLU A 161 3.38 16.87 -12.96
C GLU A 161 3.74 15.80 -11.93
N ALA A 162 3.52 14.52 -12.22
CA ALA A 162 3.92 13.43 -11.34
C ALA A 162 5.44 13.38 -11.16
N ALA A 163 6.21 13.54 -12.23
CA ALA A 163 7.66 13.62 -12.18
C ALA A 163 8.16 14.86 -11.40
N THR A 164 7.46 15.99 -11.53
CA THR A 164 7.77 17.21 -10.77
C THR A 164 7.50 17.01 -9.27
N GLU A 165 6.38 16.37 -8.94
CA GLU A 165 6.01 16.11 -7.55
C GLU A 165 6.95 15.10 -6.88
N VAL A 166 7.42 14.06 -7.58
CA VAL A 166 8.47 13.14 -7.08
C VAL A 166 9.72 13.92 -6.66
N ARG A 167 10.20 14.83 -7.50
CA ARG A 167 11.39 15.63 -7.18
C ARG A 167 11.15 16.54 -5.97
N ARG A 168 9.99 17.19 -5.90
CA ARG A 168 9.60 18.03 -4.76
C ARG A 168 9.54 17.22 -3.45
N LEU A 169 8.98 16.02 -3.49
CA LEU A 169 8.91 15.12 -2.33
C LEU A 169 10.30 14.65 -1.89
N ALA A 170 11.17 14.33 -2.84
CA ALA A 170 12.54 13.94 -2.56
C ALA A 170 13.36 15.06 -1.88
N GLU A 171 13.14 16.34 -2.24
CA GLU A 171 13.73 17.49 -1.54
C GLU A 171 13.29 17.57 -0.06
N LYS A 172 12.11 17.03 0.27
CA LYS A 172 11.59 16.92 1.64
C LYS A 172 12.01 15.61 2.34
N GLY A 173 12.82 14.76 1.69
CA GLY A 173 13.25 13.46 2.21
C GLY A 173 12.24 12.32 2.03
N CYS A 174 11.22 12.49 1.19
CA CYS A 174 10.27 11.43 0.84
C CYS A 174 10.74 10.68 -0.41
N HIS A 175 11.15 9.42 -0.21
CA HIS A 175 11.66 8.53 -1.26
C HIS A 175 10.75 7.32 -1.52
N ALA A 176 9.46 7.45 -1.20
CA ALA A 176 8.42 6.49 -1.54
C ALA A 176 7.20 7.23 -2.08
N VAL A 177 6.62 6.73 -3.18
CA VAL A 177 5.38 7.28 -3.72
C VAL A 177 4.45 6.16 -4.16
N THR A 178 3.16 6.31 -3.90
CA THR A 178 2.15 5.36 -4.34
C THR A 178 2.04 5.32 -5.86
N PHE A 179 1.85 4.14 -6.42
CA PHE A 179 1.58 3.94 -7.83
C PHE A 179 0.48 2.87 -8.01
N SER A 180 -0.28 2.95 -9.10
CA SER A 180 -1.34 1.97 -9.36
C SER A 180 -0.76 0.62 -9.76
N GLU A 181 -1.25 -0.46 -9.15
CA GLU A 181 -1.01 -1.84 -9.60
C GLU A 181 -1.47 -2.07 -11.06
N ASN A 182 -2.41 -1.28 -11.57
CA ASN A 182 -2.82 -1.30 -12.97
C ASN A 182 -3.27 0.10 -13.42
N PRO A 183 -2.39 0.89 -14.05
CA PRO A 183 -2.76 2.22 -14.53
C PRO A 183 -3.83 2.19 -15.64
N GLU A 184 -3.87 1.16 -16.48
CA GLU A 184 -4.85 1.06 -17.57
C GLU A 184 -6.28 0.89 -17.04
N ALA A 185 -6.46 0.16 -15.94
CA ALA A 185 -7.72 0.06 -15.24
C ALA A 185 -8.24 1.41 -14.71
N LEU A 186 -7.35 2.39 -14.55
CA LEU A 186 -7.66 3.78 -14.19
C LEU A 186 -7.82 4.69 -15.41
N GLN A 187 -7.97 4.13 -16.62
CA GLN A 187 -8.03 4.88 -17.88
C GLN A 187 -6.76 5.70 -18.16
N MET A 188 -5.64 5.32 -17.55
CA MET A 188 -4.32 5.90 -17.85
C MET A 188 -3.59 5.02 -18.88
N PRO A 189 -2.53 5.52 -19.52
CA PRO A 189 -1.76 4.70 -20.47
C PRO A 189 -1.20 3.43 -19.83
N SER A 190 -1.16 2.35 -20.61
CA SER A 190 -0.54 1.08 -20.19
C SER A 190 0.87 1.29 -19.65
N ILE A 191 1.24 0.49 -18.63
CA ILE A 191 2.57 0.52 -18.02
C ILE A 191 3.70 0.16 -19.00
N HIS A 192 3.37 -0.53 -20.09
CA HIS A 192 4.31 -0.88 -21.16
C HIS A 192 4.60 0.28 -22.13
N SER A 193 3.87 1.39 -22.03
CA SER A 193 4.05 2.54 -22.90
C SER A 193 5.17 3.47 -22.41
N ARG A 194 5.79 4.21 -23.34
CA ARG A 194 6.79 5.24 -23.00
C ARG A 194 6.20 6.48 -22.32
N TYR A 195 4.88 6.54 -22.14
CA TYR A 195 4.20 7.63 -21.46
C TYR A 195 4.80 7.87 -20.07
N TRP A 196 5.11 6.80 -19.32
CA TRP A 196 5.60 6.85 -17.94
C TRP A 196 7.08 7.26 -17.79
N TYR A 197 7.82 7.42 -18.88
CA TYR A 197 9.28 7.64 -18.83
C TYR A 197 9.70 8.91 -18.07
N PRO A 198 9.00 10.05 -18.15
CA PRO A 198 9.34 11.22 -17.33
C PRO A 198 9.25 10.94 -15.83
N LEU A 199 8.26 10.13 -15.40
CA LEU A 199 8.14 9.69 -14.01
C LEU A 199 9.27 8.72 -13.65
N PHE A 200 9.58 7.76 -14.52
CA PHE A 200 10.65 6.78 -14.30
C PHE A 200 12.02 7.44 -14.19
N GLU A 201 12.29 8.45 -15.01
CA GLU A 201 13.49 9.27 -14.91
C GLU A 201 13.56 9.96 -13.55
N ALA A 202 12.49 10.64 -13.13
CA ALA A 202 12.44 11.32 -11.84
C ALA A 202 12.67 10.37 -10.66
N VAL A 203 11.99 9.21 -10.62
CA VAL A 203 12.17 8.26 -9.51
C VAL A 203 13.56 7.63 -9.49
N CYS A 204 14.20 7.42 -10.66
CA CYS A 204 15.58 6.98 -10.71
C CYS A 204 16.56 8.07 -10.23
N GLU A 205 16.37 9.32 -10.65
CA GLU A 205 17.18 10.47 -10.20
C GLU A 205 17.14 10.65 -8.69
N THR A 206 15.97 10.48 -8.08
CA THR A 206 15.75 10.71 -6.65
C THR A 206 15.84 9.45 -5.81
N ARG A 207 16.11 8.28 -6.42
CA ARG A 207 16.06 6.96 -5.76
C ARG A 207 14.72 6.71 -5.03
N THR A 208 13.63 7.19 -5.61
CA THR A 208 12.28 7.01 -5.08
C THR A 208 11.72 5.65 -5.51
N VAL A 209 11.07 4.94 -4.59
CA VAL A 209 10.39 3.66 -4.88
C VAL A 209 8.96 3.92 -5.32
N LEU A 210 8.51 3.25 -6.38
CA LEU A 210 7.10 3.21 -6.80
C LEU A 210 6.38 2.10 -6.02
N CYS A 211 5.56 2.47 -5.05
CA CYS A 211 4.88 1.54 -4.17
C CYS A 211 3.52 1.14 -4.74
N THR A 212 3.37 -0.11 -5.18
CA THR A 212 2.11 -0.69 -5.68
C THR A 212 1.50 -1.58 -4.62
N HIS A 213 0.37 -1.12 -4.10
CA HIS A 213 -0.34 -1.75 -3.00
C HIS A 213 -1.51 -2.59 -3.49
N VAL A 214 -1.77 -3.74 -2.86
CA VAL A 214 -2.94 -4.56 -3.19
C VAL A 214 -4.23 -3.73 -3.10
N GLY A 215 -5.21 -4.02 -3.94
CA GLY A 215 -6.43 -3.23 -3.97
C GLY A 215 -6.28 -1.87 -4.68
N SER A 216 -5.11 -1.54 -5.24
CA SER A 216 -4.92 -0.38 -6.12
C SER A 216 -5.13 -0.69 -7.61
N ALA A 217 -5.17 -1.98 -8.00
CA ALA A 217 -5.28 -2.37 -9.41
C ALA A 217 -6.60 -1.98 -10.09
N SER A 218 -7.59 -1.51 -9.32
CA SER A 218 -8.89 -1.05 -9.86
C SER A 218 -9.61 -2.10 -10.72
N ARG A 219 -9.24 -3.37 -10.55
CA ARG A 219 -9.83 -4.58 -11.11
C ARG A 219 -9.69 -5.66 -10.05
N SER A 220 -10.78 -6.39 -9.78
CA SER A 220 -10.74 -7.54 -8.88
C SER A 220 -10.64 -8.84 -9.67
N PRO A 221 -10.08 -9.91 -9.08
CA PRO A 221 -10.17 -11.25 -9.65
C PRO A 221 -11.64 -11.62 -9.87
N MET A 222 -11.94 -12.18 -11.04
CA MET A 222 -13.29 -12.63 -11.33
C MET A 222 -13.54 -13.99 -10.67
N VAL A 223 -14.40 -14.00 -9.65
CA VAL A 223 -14.90 -15.22 -9.00
C VAL A 223 -16.40 -15.38 -9.25
N SER A 224 -17.00 -16.47 -8.78
CA SER A 224 -18.45 -16.69 -8.89
C SER A 224 -19.23 -15.54 -8.23
N THR A 225 -20.31 -15.09 -8.86
CA THR A 225 -21.13 -13.95 -8.40
C THR A 225 -21.82 -14.18 -7.05
N ASP A 226 -22.01 -15.45 -6.67
CA ASP A 226 -22.61 -15.90 -5.41
C ASP A 226 -21.57 -16.42 -4.41
N ALA A 227 -20.28 -16.21 -4.67
CA ALA A 227 -19.22 -16.62 -3.77
C ALA A 227 -19.32 -15.91 -2.41
N PRO A 228 -19.08 -16.61 -1.28
CA PRO A 228 -19.07 -15.97 0.03
C PRO A 228 -17.89 -14.99 0.15
N PRO A 229 -17.95 -14.00 1.06
CA PRO A 229 -16.90 -13.00 1.25
C PRO A 229 -15.49 -13.59 1.42
N SER A 230 -15.39 -14.75 2.07
CA SER A 230 -14.14 -15.47 2.29
C SER A 230 -13.39 -15.80 0.99
N VAL A 231 -14.09 -16.04 -0.12
CA VAL A 231 -13.44 -16.34 -1.41
C VAL A 231 -12.68 -15.13 -1.93
N MET A 232 -13.30 -13.95 -1.90
CA MET A 232 -12.67 -12.70 -2.32
C MET A 232 -11.53 -12.31 -1.39
N MET A 233 -11.70 -12.51 -0.08
CA MET A 233 -10.64 -12.24 0.89
C MET A 233 -9.42 -13.14 0.64
N THR A 234 -9.62 -14.44 0.39
CA THR A 234 -8.54 -15.35 0.00
C THR A 234 -7.90 -15.00 -1.34
N ALA A 235 -8.64 -14.32 -2.24
CA ALA A 235 -8.17 -13.96 -3.58
C ALA A 235 -7.49 -12.58 -3.65
N SER A 236 -7.38 -11.83 -2.54
CA SER A 236 -6.82 -10.45 -2.53
C SER A 236 -5.46 -10.37 -3.23
N SER A 237 -4.52 -11.24 -2.85
CA SER A 237 -3.16 -11.32 -3.41
C SER A 237 -3.11 -11.60 -4.92
N MET A 238 -4.19 -12.10 -5.53
CA MET A 238 -4.22 -12.33 -6.98
C MET A 238 -4.14 -11.02 -7.78
N MET A 239 -4.52 -9.88 -7.19
CA MET A 239 -4.34 -8.58 -7.83
C MET A 239 -2.84 -8.28 -8.05
N SER A 240 -2.02 -8.49 -7.02
CA SER A 240 -0.57 -8.30 -7.10
C SER A 240 0.11 -9.33 -8.00
N MET A 241 -0.45 -10.53 -8.15
CA MET A 241 0.03 -11.52 -9.14
C MET A 241 -0.09 -11.00 -10.59
N PHE A 242 -1.16 -10.25 -10.91
CA PHE A 242 -1.31 -9.64 -12.23
C PHE A 242 -0.25 -8.57 -12.44
N THR A 243 -0.10 -7.64 -11.49
CA THR A 243 0.90 -6.57 -11.54
C THR A 243 2.32 -7.11 -11.64
N PHE A 244 2.67 -8.08 -10.81
CA PHE A 244 3.95 -8.78 -10.88
C PHE A 244 4.17 -9.37 -12.27
N THR A 245 3.18 -10.07 -12.81
CA THR A 245 3.28 -10.68 -14.14
C THR A 245 3.46 -9.62 -15.23
N GLU A 246 2.78 -8.48 -15.19
CA GLU A 246 3.01 -7.40 -16.16
C GLU A 246 4.43 -6.81 -16.03
N LEU A 247 4.84 -6.49 -14.80
CA LEU A 247 6.08 -5.78 -14.56
C LEU A 247 7.33 -6.64 -14.83
N ILE A 248 7.34 -7.95 -14.58
CA ILE A 248 8.51 -8.80 -14.88
C ILE A 248 8.80 -8.92 -16.38
N TRP A 249 7.80 -8.65 -17.24
CA TRP A 249 7.93 -8.68 -18.70
C TRP A 249 8.07 -7.28 -19.31
N ALA A 250 8.07 -6.22 -18.50
CA ALA A 250 8.22 -4.86 -19.00
C ALA A 250 9.64 -4.62 -19.55
N GLN A 251 9.75 -3.77 -20.58
CA GLN A 251 11.02 -3.52 -21.28
C GLN A 251 11.75 -2.27 -20.81
N PHE A 252 11.10 -1.42 -20.00
CA PHE A 252 11.68 -0.14 -19.58
C PHE A 252 12.91 -0.28 -18.68
N TYR A 253 13.20 -1.48 -18.13
CA TYR A 253 14.44 -1.72 -17.36
C TYR A 253 15.72 -1.53 -18.17
N ALA A 254 15.64 -1.60 -19.51
CA ALA A 254 16.78 -1.28 -20.37
C ALA A 254 17.14 0.21 -20.33
N ASP A 255 16.12 1.07 -20.23
CA ASP A 255 16.26 2.52 -20.15
C ASP A 255 16.44 2.98 -18.68
N PHE A 256 15.86 2.25 -17.72
CA PHE A 256 15.85 2.57 -16.28
C PHE A 256 16.33 1.39 -15.42
N PRO A 257 17.62 1.03 -15.42
CA PRO A 257 18.15 -0.12 -14.68
C PRO A 257 18.11 0.05 -13.15
N GLU A 258 17.91 1.27 -12.64
CA GLU A 258 17.86 1.56 -11.21
C GLU A 258 16.43 1.64 -10.66
N ILE A 259 15.39 1.59 -11.51
CA ILE A 259 14.00 1.72 -11.07
C ILE A 259 13.63 0.61 -10.07
N LYS A 260 12.89 0.97 -9.03
CA LYS A 260 12.37 0.05 -8.01
C LYS A 260 10.87 0.17 -7.88
N PHE A 261 10.23 -0.98 -7.75
CA PHE A 261 8.83 -1.12 -7.34
C PHE A 261 8.77 -1.81 -5.98
N SER A 262 7.76 -1.48 -5.18
CA SER A 262 7.35 -2.29 -4.03
C SER A 262 6.02 -2.96 -4.34
N LEU A 263 5.93 -4.28 -4.15
CA LEU A 263 4.67 -5.01 -4.15
C LEU A 263 4.23 -5.21 -2.70
N THR A 264 3.16 -4.54 -2.30
CA THR A 264 2.79 -4.34 -0.89
C THR A 264 1.45 -5.02 -0.56
N GLU A 265 1.34 -5.61 0.64
CA GLU A 265 0.16 -6.33 1.16
C GLU A 265 -0.24 -7.58 0.36
N GLY A 266 0.66 -8.05 -0.52
CA GLY A 266 0.37 -9.15 -1.45
C GLY A 266 0.78 -10.53 -0.94
N ASP A 267 1.46 -10.63 0.21
CA ASP A 267 2.28 -11.78 0.60
C ASP A 267 3.27 -12.23 -0.49
N VAL A 268 4.09 -13.25 -0.25
CA VAL A 268 5.19 -13.62 -1.17
C VAL A 268 5.21 -15.08 -1.61
N GLY A 269 4.42 -15.95 -1.00
CA GLY A 269 4.49 -17.41 -1.16
C GLY A 269 4.09 -17.89 -2.55
N TRP A 270 3.36 -17.08 -3.31
CA TRP A 270 3.00 -17.33 -4.70
C TRP A 270 4.11 -16.96 -5.69
N ILE A 271 5.03 -16.07 -5.32
CA ILE A 271 6.07 -15.53 -6.22
C ILE A 271 6.95 -16.64 -6.82
N PRO A 272 7.49 -17.61 -6.04
CA PRO A 272 8.31 -18.70 -6.60
C PRO A 272 7.63 -19.47 -7.73
N TYR A 273 6.32 -19.71 -7.62
CA TYR A 273 5.56 -20.38 -8.67
C TYR A 273 5.53 -19.55 -9.96
N PHE A 274 5.24 -18.25 -9.85
CA PHE A 274 5.17 -17.37 -11.02
C PHE A 274 6.54 -17.09 -11.62
N LEU A 275 7.62 -17.06 -10.83
CA LEU A 275 8.99 -17.02 -11.33
C LEU A 275 9.31 -18.26 -12.17
N TRP A 276 9.08 -19.46 -11.63
CA TRP A 276 9.25 -20.71 -12.38
C TRP A 276 8.40 -20.70 -13.66
N ARG A 277 7.15 -20.24 -13.57
CA ARG A 277 6.23 -20.18 -14.71
C ARG A 277 6.73 -19.20 -15.77
N ALA A 278 7.21 -18.03 -15.39
CA ALA A 278 7.75 -17.02 -16.30
C ALA A 278 9.00 -17.53 -17.02
N GLU A 279 9.92 -18.18 -16.30
CA GLU A 279 11.09 -18.84 -16.90
C GLU A 279 10.70 -19.95 -17.88
N HIS A 280 9.69 -20.76 -17.52
CA HIS A 280 9.15 -21.77 -18.42
C HIS A 280 8.58 -21.13 -19.70
N VAL A 281 7.83 -20.04 -19.57
CA VAL A 281 7.28 -19.30 -20.71
C VAL A 281 8.42 -18.75 -21.57
N TYR A 282 9.44 -18.15 -20.97
CA TYR A 282 10.60 -17.63 -21.68
C TYR A 282 11.29 -18.74 -22.51
N LYS A 283 11.58 -19.88 -21.89
CA LYS A 283 12.24 -21.02 -22.56
C LYS A 283 11.40 -21.64 -23.68
N ARG A 284 10.08 -21.70 -23.50
CA ARG A 284 9.18 -22.41 -24.43
C ARG A 284 8.61 -21.53 -25.54
N HIS A 285 8.41 -20.25 -25.28
CA HIS A 285 7.64 -19.36 -26.13
C HIS A 285 8.43 -18.16 -26.67
N SER A 286 9.71 -17.97 -26.28
CA SER A 286 10.56 -16.86 -26.77
C SER A 286 10.65 -16.77 -28.30
N GLY A 287 10.54 -17.90 -29.01
CA GLY A 287 10.58 -17.90 -30.48
C GLY A 287 9.48 -17.06 -31.16
N TRP A 288 8.27 -17.01 -30.59
CA TRP A 288 7.16 -16.20 -31.14
C TRP A 288 6.83 -14.97 -30.29
N THR A 289 7.02 -15.03 -28.97
CA THR A 289 6.82 -13.88 -28.08
C THR A 289 7.91 -12.83 -28.25
N GLN A 290 9.08 -13.23 -28.78
CA GLN A 290 10.23 -12.36 -29.01
C GLN A 290 10.63 -11.52 -27.79
N ALA A 291 10.39 -12.04 -26.58
CA ALA A 291 10.73 -11.35 -25.35
C ALA A 291 12.24 -11.10 -25.27
N THR A 292 12.61 -9.86 -24.93
CA THR A 292 14.00 -9.43 -24.75
C THR A 292 14.19 -8.86 -23.36
N PHE A 293 15.41 -9.00 -22.83
CA PHE A 293 15.80 -8.45 -21.53
C PHE A 293 17.08 -7.63 -21.69
N PRO A 294 17.35 -6.68 -20.78
CA PRO A 294 18.57 -5.88 -20.84
C PRO A 294 19.84 -6.76 -20.77
N PRO A 295 20.99 -6.28 -21.27
CA PRO A 295 22.25 -7.01 -21.15
C PRO A 295 22.54 -7.42 -19.71
N GLY A 296 22.93 -8.68 -19.50
CA GLY A 296 23.22 -9.24 -18.17
C GLY A 296 22.00 -9.73 -17.40
N TYR A 297 20.80 -9.74 -17.99
CA TYR A 297 19.62 -10.41 -17.45
C TYR A 297 19.44 -11.76 -18.17
N GLY A 298 19.39 -12.85 -17.41
CA GLY A 298 19.15 -14.20 -17.90
C GLY A 298 17.68 -14.53 -18.18
N GLY A 299 16.76 -13.69 -17.71
CA GLY A 299 15.32 -13.91 -17.84
C GLY A 299 14.50 -13.07 -16.86
N PRO A 300 13.19 -13.34 -16.74
CA PRO A 300 12.29 -12.61 -15.84
C PRO A 300 12.67 -12.73 -14.35
N THR A 301 13.35 -13.81 -13.94
CA THR A 301 13.81 -13.94 -12.55
C THR A 301 14.84 -12.88 -12.18
N ASP A 302 15.72 -12.48 -13.11
CA ASP A 302 16.69 -11.42 -12.85
C ASP A 302 16.02 -10.05 -12.76
N VAL A 303 14.92 -9.85 -13.50
CA VAL A 303 14.09 -8.64 -13.38
C VAL A 303 13.50 -8.58 -11.97
N PHE A 304 12.91 -9.66 -11.50
CA PHE A 304 12.38 -9.75 -10.14
C PHE A 304 13.45 -9.42 -9.07
N LYS A 305 14.56 -10.16 -9.07
CA LYS A 305 15.60 -10.05 -8.04
C LYS A 305 16.27 -8.67 -7.96
N ARG A 306 16.19 -7.87 -9.03
CA ARG A 306 16.81 -6.55 -9.11
C ARG A 306 15.84 -5.40 -8.82
N HIS A 307 14.56 -5.52 -9.16
CA HIS A 307 13.68 -4.35 -9.24
C HIS A 307 12.52 -4.32 -8.24
N PHE A 308 12.29 -5.40 -7.49
CA PHE A 308 11.09 -5.52 -6.66
C PHE A 308 11.45 -5.69 -5.20
N TYR A 309 11.11 -4.68 -4.40
CA TYR A 309 10.86 -4.89 -2.99
C TYR A 309 9.53 -5.62 -2.82
N THR A 310 9.49 -6.59 -1.92
CA THR A 310 8.28 -7.35 -1.58
C THR A 310 8.15 -7.46 -0.08
N CYS A 311 6.94 -7.64 0.43
CA CYS A 311 6.68 -7.77 1.85
C CYS A 311 5.59 -8.79 2.15
N PHE A 312 5.55 -9.18 3.43
CA PHE A 312 4.58 -10.13 3.97
C PHE A 312 4.31 -9.81 5.44
N ILE A 313 3.13 -10.23 5.91
CA ILE A 313 2.74 -10.13 7.31
C ILE A 313 3.18 -11.40 8.06
N SER A 314 2.64 -12.58 7.67
CA SER A 314 2.84 -13.88 8.35
C SER A 314 3.09 -15.06 7.41
N ASP A 315 3.59 -14.80 6.21
CA ASP A 315 3.66 -15.80 5.15
C ASP A 315 4.77 -16.86 5.37
N LYS A 316 4.41 -17.93 6.07
CA LYS A 316 5.26 -19.11 6.28
C LYS A 316 5.58 -19.85 4.98
N VAL A 317 4.75 -19.72 3.93
CA VAL A 317 5.03 -20.35 2.62
C VAL A 317 6.13 -19.57 1.91
N GLY A 318 6.05 -18.25 1.93
CA GLY A 318 7.07 -17.32 1.46
C GLY A 318 8.44 -17.59 2.09
N VAL A 319 8.51 -17.55 3.42
CA VAL A 319 9.75 -17.77 4.18
C VAL A 319 10.39 -19.13 3.88
N ARG A 320 9.59 -20.19 3.72
CA ARG A 320 10.11 -21.52 3.35
C ARG A 320 10.69 -21.61 1.94
N ASN A 321 10.34 -20.68 1.06
CA ASN A 321 10.79 -20.66 -0.34
C ASN A 321 11.74 -19.48 -0.63
N MET A 322 12.32 -18.87 0.41
CA MET A 322 13.11 -17.64 0.30
C MET A 322 14.36 -17.78 -0.60
N ASP A 323 14.85 -19.00 -0.85
CA ASP A 323 15.95 -19.28 -1.79
C ASP A 323 15.69 -18.76 -3.23
N TRP A 324 14.43 -18.52 -3.59
CA TRP A 324 14.04 -17.94 -4.88
C TRP A 324 14.19 -16.43 -4.94
N PHE A 325 14.34 -15.78 -3.79
CA PHE A 325 14.30 -14.33 -3.65
C PHE A 325 15.69 -13.71 -3.69
N ASN A 326 15.71 -12.38 -3.75
CA ASN A 326 16.83 -11.60 -3.27
C ASN A 326 16.47 -11.17 -1.84
N GLU A 327 17.20 -11.69 -0.83
CA GLU A 327 16.91 -11.38 0.58
C GLU A 327 17.07 -9.91 0.92
N ASP A 328 17.85 -9.14 0.14
CA ASP A 328 18.03 -7.69 0.32
C ASP A 328 16.83 -6.87 -0.19
N MET A 329 15.83 -7.54 -0.76
CA MET A 329 14.62 -6.94 -1.33
C MET A 329 13.34 -7.48 -0.66
N LEU A 330 13.46 -8.22 0.44
CA LEU A 330 12.33 -8.76 1.19
C LEU A 330 12.16 -7.99 2.49
N CYS A 331 10.98 -7.42 2.73
CA CYS A 331 10.67 -6.62 3.91
C CYS A 331 9.56 -7.28 4.74
N TRP A 332 9.46 -6.89 6.01
CA TRP A 332 8.33 -7.18 6.87
C TRP A 332 7.29 -6.06 6.80
N GLU A 333 6.02 -6.41 6.95
CA GLU A 333 4.94 -5.45 7.08
C GLU A 333 3.96 -5.82 8.22
N SER A 334 3.28 -4.82 8.76
CA SER A 334 2.31 -4.97 9.84
C SER A 334 0.88 -4.79 9.36
N ASP A 335 0.64 -4.02 8.30
CA ASP A 335 -0.68 -3.65 7.80
C ASP A 335 -1.57 -2.99 8.89
N PHE A 336 -0.98 -2.27 9.86
CA PHE A 336 -1.81 -1.63 10.88
C PHE A 336 -2.61 -0.48 10.25
N PRO A 337 -3.94 -0.33 10.45
CA PRO A 337 -4.79 -1.04 11.42
C PRO A 337 -5.81 -2.00 10.79
N HIS A 338 -5.52 -2.55 9.62
CA HIS A 338 -6.44 -3.40 8.87
C HIS A 338 -6.60 -4.78 9.51
N SER A 339 -7.51 -5.57 8.95
CA SER A 339 -7.91 -6.87 9.50
C SER A 339 -6.85 -7.94 9.44
N ASP A 340 -5.89 -7.83 8.52
CA ASP A 340 -4.84 -8.83 8.31
C ASP A 340 -3.63 -8.56 9.24
N SER A 341 -3.60 -7.37 9.86
CA SER A 341 -2.61 -7.00 10.85
C SER A 341 -2.56 -7.93 12.06
N ASN A 342 -1.34 -8.23 12.51
CA ASN A 342 -1.08 -8.95 13.76
C ASN A 342 -0.91 -8.06 14.98
N TRP A 343 -1.13 -6.75 14.86
CA TRP A 343 -1.00 -5.87 16.02
C TRP A 343 -1.90 -6.34 17.20
N PRO A 344 -1.41 -6.36 18.45
CA PRO A 344 -0.09 -5.91 18.93
C PRO A 344 0.99 -7.01 19.00
N PHE A 345 0.75 -8.19 18.42
CA PHE A 345 1.57 -9.41 18.58
C PHE A 345 2.57 -9.66 17.45
N ALA A 346 2.90 -8.64 16.65
CA ALA A 346 3.85 -8.74 15.55
C ALA A 346 5.21 -9.36 15.92
N PRO A 347 5.89 -8.97 17.03
CA PRO A 347 7.12 -9.62 17.48
C PRO A 347 7.00 -11.13 17.72
N GLU A 348 5.87 -11.60 18.24
CA GLU A 348 5.62 -13.03 18.45
C GLU A 348 5.44 -13.76 17.12
N ASP A 349 4.62 -13.19 16.22
CA ASP A 349 4.38 -13.78 14.90
C ASP A 349 5.65 -13.85 14.05
N VAL A 350 6.49 -12.81 14.08
CA VAL A 350 7.80 -12.80 13.41
C VAL A 350 8.68 -13.95 13.88
N ILE A 351 8.77 -14.21 15.19
CA ILE A 351 9.55 -15.33 15.71
C ILE A 351 8.92 -16.68 15.31
N GLU A 352 7.60 -16.81 15.30
CA GLU A 352 6.93 -18.02 14.83
C GLU A 352 7.18 -18.30 13.35
N THR A 353 7.16 -17.24 12.53
CA THR A 353 7.25 -17.32 11.07
C THR A 353 8.68 -17.51 10.59
N MET A 354 9.65 -16.77 11.15
CA MET A 354 11.04 -16.76 10.66
C MET A 354 12.12 -16.87 11.75
N GLY A 355 11.78 -17.14 13.01
CA GLY A 355 12.76 -17.23 14.11
C GLY A 355 13.78 -18.37 14.01
N HIS A 356 13.63 -19.25 13.01
CA HIS A 356 14.59 -20.32 12.70
C HIS A 356 15.70 -19.87 11.72
N LEU A 357 15.58 -18.68 11.13
CA LEU A 357 16.61 -18.08 10.28
C LEU A 357 17.73 -17.45 11.12
N ASP A 358 18.86 -17.18 10.47
CA ASP A 358 19.96 -16.45 11.09
C ASP A 358 19.53 -15.03 11.47
N ASP A 359 20.00 -14.54 12.64
CA ASP A 359 19.65 -13.22 13.16
C ASP A 359 19.96 -12.08 12.16
N ALA A 360 20.99 -12.23 11.32
CA ALA A 360 21.32 -11.27 10.28
C ALA A 360 20.24 -11.19 9.18
N VAL A 361 19.68 -12.32 8.78
CA VAL A 361 18.60 -12.38 7.78
C VAL A 361 17.31 -11.79 8.36
N ILE A 362 17.00 -12.12 9.63
CA ILE A 362 15.86 -11.53 10.33
C ILE A 362 16.00 -10.00 10.38
N ASN A 363 17.18 -9.47 10.73
CA ASN A 363 17.42 -8.03 10.76
C ASN A 363 17.24 -7.37 9.39
N LYS A 364 17.71 -7.99 8.30
CA LYS A 364 17.46 -7.52 6.94
C LYS A 364 15.97 -7.35 6.67
N ILE A 365 15.21 -8.41 6.88
CA ILE A 365 13.77 -8.44 6.59
C ILE A 365 13.00 -7.46 7.47
N THR A 366 13.29 -7.42 8.78
CA THR A 366 12.48 -6.64 9.71
C THR A 366 12.76 -5.15 9.71
N HIS A 367 13.95 -4.69 9.29
CA HIS A 367 14.25 -3.26 9.28
C HIS A 367 15.33 -2.79 8.30
N GLU A 368 16.42 -3.53 8.09
CA GLU A 368 17.55 -2.98 7.32
C GLU A 368 17.20 -2.78 5.83
N ASN A 369 16.39 -3.68 5.26
CA ASN A 369 15.90 -3.54 3.88
C ASN A 369 14.94 -2.36 3.73
N ALA A 370 14.03 -2.14 4.68
CA ALA A 370 13.15 -0.97 4.69
C ALA A 370 13.95 0.35 4.76
N MET A 371 14.97 0.39 5.62
CA MET A 371 15.89 1.53 5.73
C MET A 371 16.60 1.81 4.40
N ALA A 372 17.10 0.76 3.73
CA ALA A 372 17.79 0.88 2.46
C ALA A 372 16.85 1.28 1.30
N ALA A 373 15.66 0.67 1.23
CA ALA A 373 14.68 0.90 0.19
C ALA A 373 14.20 2.34 0.16
N TYR A 374 13.91 2.90 1.34
CA TYR A 374 13.22 4.20 1.46
C TYR A 374 14.13 5.33 1.95
N SER A 375 15.46 5.13 1.90
CA SER A 375 16.46 6.10 2.37
C SER A 375 16.17 6.62 3.78
N PHE A 376 15.71 5.73 4.66
CA PHE A 376 15.22 6.04 5.99
C PHE A 376 16.17 5.52 7.07
N ASP A 377 16.62 6.41 7.96
CA ASP A 377 17.53 6.06 9.06
C ASP A 377 16.96 6.54 10.40
N PRO A 378 16.18 5.69 11.10
CA PRO A 378 15.57 6.06 12.37
C PRO A 378 16.63 6.24 13.47
N PHE A 379 17.83 5.67 13.31
CA PHE A 379 18.86 5.68 14.33
C PHE A 379 19.55 7.02 14.53
N ARG A 380 19.31 7.97 13.61
CA ARG A 380 19.67 9.40 13.80
C ARG A 380 18.88 10.05 14.93
N HIS A 381 17.70 9.54 15.22
CA HIS A 381 16.78 10.08 16.22
C HIS A 381 16.59 9.14 17.42
N ILE A 382 16.67 7.82 17.20
CA ILE A 382 16.35 6.80 18.20
C ILE A 382 17.51 5.80 18.30
N PRO A 383 18.26 5.74 19.41
CA PRO A 383 19.33 4.75 19.57
C PRO A 383 18.83 3.31 19.35
N LYS A 384 19.65 2.44 18.73
CA LYS A 384 19.28 1.07 18.37
C LYS A 384 18.77 0.25 19.56
N GLU A 385 19.29 0.47 20.76
CA GLU A 385 18.85 -0.20 21.98
C GLU A 385 17.44 0.21 22.43
N ARG A 386 17.03 1.44 22.10
CA ARG A 386 15.68 1.95 22.37
C ARG A 386 14.68 1.62 21.28
N ALA A 387 15.16 1.15 20.14
CA ALA A 387 14.34 0.76 19.01
C ALA A 387 13.82 -0.69 19.08
N ARG A 388 14.29 -1.46 20.06
CA ARG A 388 13.90 -2.86 20.25
C ARG A 388 12.46 -2.99 20.76
N ALA A 389 11.75 -4.01 20.26
CA ALA A 389 10.36 -4.28 20.59
C ALA A 389 10.09 -4.32 22.10
N GLY A 390 10.97 -4.97 22.88
CA GLY A 390 10.83 -5.04 24.34
C GLY A 390 10.95 -3.68 25.02
N HIS A 391 11.86 -2.82 24.54
CA HIS A 391 12.00 -1.46 25.08
C HIS A 391 10.78 -0.61 24.77
N LEU A 392 10.31 -0.66 23.52
CA LEU A 392 9.12 0.07 23.07
C LEU A 392 7.87 -0.34 23.87
N ARG A 393 7.64 -1.64 24.04
CA ARG A 393 6.53 -2.17 24.85
C ARG A 393 6.61 -1.72 26.32
N GLY A 394 7.82 -1.62 26.87
CA GLY A 394 8.05 -1.08 28.21
C GLY A 394 7.62 0.38 28.39
N GLN A 395 7.48 1.16 27.30
CA GLN A 395 7.02 2.55 27.33
C GLN A 395 5.50 2.70 27.23
N ALA A 396 4.77 1.62 26.94
CA ALA A 396 3.34 1.65 26.63
C ALA A 396 2.56 0.56 27.40
N THR A 397 3.00 0.25 28.63
CA THR A 397 2.35 -0.77 29.47
C THR A 397 0.95 -0.37 29.95
N ASP A 398 0.60 0.90 29.80
CA ASP A 398 -0.70 1.49 30.09
C ASP A 398 -1.65 1.51 28.89
N VAL A 399 -1.17 1.18 27.69
CA VAL A 399 -2.02 1.12 26.48
C VAL A 399 -2.90 -0.11 26.54
N ASP A 400 -4.21 0.12 26.49
CA ASP A 400 -5.19 -0.94 26.29
C ASP A 400 -5.10 -1.43 24.83
N VAL A 401 -4.71 -2.69 24.66
CA VAL A 401 -4.56 -3.31 23.34
C VAL A 401 -5.86 -3.89 22.80
N VAL A 402 -6.94 -3.84 23.58
CA VAL A 402 -8.29 -4.21 23.12
C VAL A 402 -9.05 -2.95 22.74
N THR A 403 -9.66 -2.97 21.56
CA THR A 403 -10.52 -1.89 21.10
C THR A 403 -11.94 -2.16 21.56
N HIS A 404 -12.45 -1.27 22.41
CA HIS A 404 -13.75 -1.41 23.09
C HIS A 404 -14.91 -0.66 22.41
N VAL A 405 -14.66 -0.07 21.24
CA VAL A 405 -15.65 0.67 20.44
C VAL A 405 -16.02 -0.13 19.18
N GLY A 406 -17.21 0.14 18.64
CA GLY A 406 -17.79 -0.56 17.50
C GLY A 406 -18.93 -1.51 17.90
N ARG A 407 -19.24 -2.48 17.02
CA ARG A 407 -20.37 -3.40 17.20
C ARG A 407 -20.05 -4.80 16.68
N ALA A 408 -20.79 -5.79 17.14
CA ALA A 408 -20.71 -7.13 16.56
C ALA A 408 -21.12 -7.10 15.06
N ALA A 409 -20.42 -7.89 14.25
CA ALA A 409 -20.77 -8.17 12.87
C ALA A 409 -22.14 -8.86 12.80
N SER A 410 -22.94 -8.50 11.80
CA SER A 410 -24.33 -8.88 11.67
C SER A 410 -24.71 -9.14 10.19
N GLN A 411 -25.99 -9.40 9.92
CA GLN A 411 -26.48 -9.52 8.55
C GLN A 411 -26.27 -8.23 7.76
N ARG A 412 -26.31 -7.06 8.42
CA ARG A 412 -26.03 -5.75 7.81
C ARG A 412 -24.68 -5.74 7.09
N ASP A 413 -23.65 -6.30 7.71
CA ASP A 413 -22.29 -6.33 7.16
C ASP A 413 -22.20 -7.25 5.94
N ARG A 414 -22.88 -8.40 5.98
CA ARG A 414 -22.97 -9.32 4.83
C ARG A 414 -23.76 -8.71 3.67
N ASP A 415 -24.83 -7.99 3.95
CA ASP A 415 -25.62 -7.30 2.94
C ASP A 415 -24.83 -6.12 2.34
N ALA A 416 -24.09 -5.37 3.16
CA ALA A 416 -23.19 -4.31 2.71
C ALA A 416 -22.10 -4.85 1.79
N TRP A 417 -21.45 -5.95 2.19
CA TRP A 417 -20.48 -6.66 1.34
C TRP A 417 -21.10 -7.07 0.00
N THR A 418 -22.29 -7.67 0.03
CA THR A 418 -22.99 -8.13 -1.18
C THR A 418 -23.27 -6.96 -2.13
N ARG A 419 -23.69 -5.80 -1.60
CA ARG A 419 -23.89 -4.59 -2.41
C ARG A 419 -22.59 -4.09 -3.01
N MET A 420 -21.50 -4.08 -2.25
CA MET A 420 -20.18 -3.64 -2.71
C MET A 420 -19.66 -4.54 -3.84
N THR A 421 -19.75 -5.86 -3.69
CA THR A 421 -19.27 -6.82 -4.69
C THR A 421 -20.14 -6.86 -5.94
N GLN A 422 -21.47 -6.78 -5.80
CA GLN A 422 -22.37 -6.69 -6.95
C GLN A 422 -22.17 -5.39 -7.74
N PHE A 423 -21.99 -4.26 -7.05
CA PHE A 423 -21.69 -2.99 -7.69
C PHE A 423 -20.35 -3.03 -8.44
N ALA A 424 -19.31 -3.61 -7.84
CA ALA A 424 -18.01 -3.77 -8.49
C ALA A 424 -18.11 -4.62 -9.77
N LEU A 425 -18.85 -5.73 -9.72
CA LEU A 425 -19.08 -6.60 -10.88
C LEU A 425 -19.91 -5.89 -11.97
N GLN A 426 -20.93 -5.11 -11.58
CA GLN A 426 -21.74 -4.35 -12.54
C GLN A 426 -20.94 -3.23 -13.19
N ALA A 427 -20.17 -2.45 -12.43
CA ALA A 427 -19.30 -1.41 -12.95
C ALA A 427 -18.24 -2.00 -13.90
N GLN A 428 -17.67 -3.16 -13.58
CA GLN A 428 -16.75 -3.88 -14.46
C GLN A 428 -17.43 -4.35 -15.75
N ALA A 429 -18.67 -4.86 -15.68
CA ALA A 429 -19.44 -5.26 -16.86
C ALA A 429 -19.83 -4.06 -17.75
N GLU A 430 -20.19 -2.93 -17.15
CA GLU A 430 -20.51 -1.69 -17.86
C GLU A 430 -19.28 -1.08 -18.54
N ALA A 431 -18.11 -1.09 -17.89
CA ALA A 431 -16.85 -0.67 -18.50
C ALA A 431 -16.49 -1.51 -19.74
N VAL A 432 -16.72 -2.84 -19.68
CA VAL A 432 -16.54 -3.75 -20.83
C VAL A 432 -17.60 -3.50 -21.92
N GLY A 433 -18.84 -3.21 -21.54
CA GLY A 433 -19.94 -2.90 -22.46
C GLY A 433 -19.78 -1.57 -23.20
N ILE A 434 -19.16 -0.57 -22.59
CA ILE A 434 -18.83 0.71 -23.22
C ILE A 434 -17.67 0.55 -24.22
N ALA A 435 -16.64 -0.24 -23.87
CA ALA A 435 -15.57 -0.58 -24.80
C ALA A 435 -16.08 -1.33 -26.05
N GLY A 436 -17.08 -2.20 -25.90
CA GLY A 436 -17.74 -2.91 -27.02
C GLY A 436 -18.61 -2.02 -27.92
N ARG A 437 -19.03 -0.83 -27.45
CA ARG A 437 -19.76 0.15 -28.27
C ARG A 437 -18.83 1.12 -29.01
N ALA A 438 -17.61 1.33 -28.51
CA ALA A 438 -16.60 2.13 -29.20
C ALA A 438 -16.02 1.42 -30.45
N THR A 439 -16.08 0.09 -30.52
CA THR A 439 -15.62 -0.70 -31.67
C THR A 439 -16.68 -0.92 -32.76
N THR A 440 -17.90 -0.38 -32.60
CA THR A 440 -19.00 -0.51 -33.57
C THR A 440 -19.41 0.82 -34.22
N LEU A 441 -18.70 1.92 -33.94
CA LEU A 441 -18.83 3.18 -34.68
C LEU A 441 -17.64 3.32 -35.64
N GLY A 442 -17.61 2.46 -36.65
CA GLY A 442 -16.58 2.41 -37.67
C GLY A 442 -16.94 1.42 -38.77
N ASP A 443 -18.12 1.60 -39.37
CA ASP A 443 -18.48 1.07 -40.69
C ASP A 443 -18.70 2.24 -41.66
#